data_AF-A0A7R9NXL5-F1
#
_entry.id   AF-A0A7R9NXL5-F1
#
_cell.length_a   1.000
_cell.length_b   1.000
_cell.length_c   1.000
_cell.angle_alpha   90.00
_cell.angle_beta   90.00
_cell.angle_gamma   90.00
#
_symmetry.space_group_name_H-M   'P 1'
#
loop_
_entity.id
_entity.type
_entity.pdbx_description
1 polymer ?
#
loop_
_entity_poly.entity_id
_entity_poly.type
_entity_poly.pdbx_seq_one_letter_code
_entity_poly.pdbx_strand_id
1 'polypeptide(L)'
;MSRHPVPRGPLVRWLKVNFSESFCAWVHVKALRVFVESVLRYGLPVNFQAMLIHPSKKNTKRLRDVLNQLYGHLDSSALQSSGAQHDSVDIPGLGFGQSEYYAYVYYKINIDMVDTKV
;
A
#
# COMPACT_ATOMS: atom_id res chain seq x y z
N MET A 1 -18.77 41.34 16.86
CA MET A 1 -18.71 39.87 17.06
C MET A 1 -17.28 39.52 17.46
N SER A 2 -17.01 39.44 18.77
CA SER A 2 -15.65 39.25 19.31
C SER A 2 -15.22 37.79 19.16
N ARG A 3 -14.16 37.53 18.39
CA ARG A 3 -13.57 36.17 18.30
C ARG A 3 -12.76 35.93 19.58
N HIS A 4 -13.31 35.16 20.51
CA HIS A 4 -12.53 34.68 21.64
C HIS A 4 -11.39 33.79 21.14
N PRO A 5 -10.14 34.02 21.60
CA PRO A 5 -9.01 33.20 21.19
C PRO A 5 -9.20 31.77 21.72
N VAL A 6 -9.21 30.80 20.82
CA VAL A 6 -9.29 29.38 21.17
C VAL A 6 -8.03 29.04 21.99
N PRO A 7 -8.16 28.49 23.22
CA PRO A 7 -7.00 28.10 23.99
C PRO A 7 -6.24 27.00 23.24
N ARG A 8 -4.97 27.27 22.92
CA ARG A 8 -4.13 26.39 22.10
C ARG A 8 -3.97 24.98 22.70
N GLY A 9 -4.06 24.84 24.03
CA GLY A 9 -3.93 23.57 24.74
C GLY A 9 -5.02 22.54 24.38
N PRO A 10 -6.31 22.84 24.63
CA PRO A 10 -7.43 21.97 24.26
C PRO A 10 -7.45 21.58 22.78
N LEU A 11 -7.17 22.54 21.89
CA LEU A 11 -7.13 22.28 20.45
C LEU A 11 -6.04 21.25 20.08
N VAL A 12 -4.82 21.43 20.58
CA VAL A 12 -3.71 20.49 20.31
C VAL A 12 -4.02 19.09 20.86
N ARG A 13 -4.62 19.00 22.05
CA ARG A 13 -5.01 17.71 22.63
C ARG A 13 -6.06 17.02 21.76
N TRP A 14 -7.07 17.75 21.33
CA TRP A 14 -8.13 17.23 20.46
C TRP A 14 -7.55 16.75 19.12
N LEU A 15 -6.68 17.54 18.48
CA LEU A 15 -6.03 17.16 17.22
C LEU A 15 -5.16 15.91 17.36
N LYS A 16 -4.39 15.78 18.45
CA LYS A 16 -3.56 14.59 18.69
C LYS A 16 -4.39 13.31 18.76
N VAL A 17 -5.54 13.34 19.44
CA VAL A 17 -6.44 12.18 19.56
C VAL A 17 -7.02 11.82 18.19
N ASN A 18 -7.64 12.79 17.51
CA ASN A 18 -8.31 12.53 16.23
C ASN A 18 -7.32 12.13 15.12
N PHE A 19 -6.12 12.69 15.12
CA PHE A 19 -5.05 12.27 14.21
C PHE A 19 -4.64 10.82 14.47
N SER A 20 -4.46 10.42 15.73
CA SER A 20 -4.13 9.04 16.07
C SER A 20 -5.21 8.07 15.61
N GLU A 21 -6.47 8.39 15.82
CA GLU A 21 -7.61 7.55 15.38
C GLU A 21 -7.67 7.45 13.86
N SER A 22 -7.53 8.59 13.17
CA SER A 22 -7.54 8.64 11.70
C SER A 22 -6.35 7.89 11.09
N PHE A 23 -5.16 7.99 11.69
CA PHE A 23 -3.98 7.27 11.25
C PHE A 23 -4.15 5.75 11.43
N CYS A 24 -4.68 5.32 12.58
CA CYS A 24 -5.01 3.92 12.82
C CYS A 24 -6.02 3.40 11.78
N ALA A 25 -7.12 4.13 11.55
CA ALA A 25 -8.12 3.75 10.55
C ALA A 25 -7.51 3.63 9.14
N TRP A 26 -6.62 4.54 8.77
CA TRP A 26 -5.90 4.50 7.49
C TRP A 26 -5.02 3.24 7.35
N VAL A 27 -4.30 2.86 8.41
CA VAL A 27 -3.52 1.60 8.42
C VAL A 27 -4.42 0.37 8.29
N HIS A 28 -5.59 0.36 8.94
CA HIS A 28 -6.56 -0.74 8.81
C HIS A 28 -7.05 -0.89 7.36
N VAL A 29 -7.35 0.22 6.68
CA VAL A 29 -7.74 0.19 5.26
C VAL A 29 -6.61 -0.38 4.39
N LYS A 30 -5.35 -0.05 4.68
CA LYS A 30 -4.19 -0.64 3.97
C LYS A 30 -4.07 -2.15 4.22
N ALA A 31 -4.25 -2.60 5.46
CA ALA A 31 -4.23 -4.02 5.81
C ALA A 31 -5.35 -4.78 5.10
N LEU A 32 -6.58 -4.24 5.09
CA LEU A 32 -7.71 -4.82 4.37
C LEU A 32 -7.42 -4.92 2.87
N ARG A 33 -6.82 -3.88 2.28
CA ARG A 33 -6.47 -3.86 0.87
C ARG A 33 -5.41 -4.92 0.51
N VAL A 34 -4.37 -5.07 1.33
CA VAL A 34 -3.35 -6.13 1.19
C VAL A 34 -4.01 -7.51 1.29
N PHE A 35 -4.88 -7.71 2.26
CA PHE A 35 -5.58 -8.98 2.48
C PHE A 35 -6.46 -9.34 1.28
N VAL A 36 -7.36 -8.44 0.87
CA VAL A 36 -8.29 -8.67 -0.25
C VAL A 36 -7.53 -8.97 -1.53
N GLU A 37 -6.48 -8.21 -1.85
CA GLU A 37 -5.69 -8.48 -3.06
C GLU A 37 -4.93 -9.81 -2.99
N SER A 38 -4.43 -10.19 -1.81
CA SER A 38 -3.75 -11.48 -1.64
C SER A 38 -4.71 -12.65 -1.83
N VAL A 39 -5.96 -12.53 -1.34
CA VAL A 39 -7.02 -13.53 -1.59
C VAL A 39 -7.38 -13.58 -3.08
N LEU A 40 -7.50 -12.43 -3.75
CA LEU A 40 -7.85 -12.38 -5.17
C LEU A 40 -6.73 -12.94 -6.06
N ARG A 41 -5.46 -12.70 -5.71
CA ARG A 41 -4.32 -13.18 -6.51
C ARG A 41 -3.96 -14.64 -6.25
N TYR A 42 -4.04 -15.10 -4.99
CA TYR A 42 -3.51 -16.41 -4.59
C TYR A 42 -4.58 -17.41 -4.15
N GLY A 43 -5.84 -16.97 -4.00
CA GLY A 43 -6.96 -17.84 -3.67
C GLY A 43 -7.04 -18.25 -2.20
N LEU A 44 -7.85 -19.28 -1.96
CA LEU A 44 -8.10 -19.89 -0.65
C LEU A 44 -7.55 -21.33 -0.61
N PRO A 45 -7.19 -21.86 0.58
CA PRO A 45 -7.19 -21.18 1.88
C PRO A 45 -6.11 -20.10 1.97
N VAL A 46 -6.32 -19.11 2.84
CA VAL A 46 -5.34 -18.03 3.08
C VAL A 46 -4.04 -18.65 3.60
N ASN A 47 -2.99 -18.60 2.78
CA ASN A 47 -1.64 -19.03 3.14
C ASN A 47 -0.60 -17.99 2.71
N PHE A 48 -0.71 -16.80 3.30
CA PHE A 48 0.22 -15.71 3.06
C PHE A 48 0.48 -14.94 4.35
N GLN A 49 1.64 -14.30 4.42
CA GLN A 49 2.05 -13.45 5.54
C GLN A 49 2.36 -12.06 5.00
N ALA A 50 1.62 -11.05 5.47
CA ALA A 50 1.90 -9.66 5.13
C ALA A 50 3.09 -9.13 5.97
N MET A 51 3.95 -8.34 5.33
CA MET A 51 5.15 -7.77 5.96
C MET A 51 5.25 -6.27 5.68
N LEU A 52 5.62 -5.50 6.70
CA LEU A 52 5.98 -4.08 6.55
C LEU A 52 7.50 -3.98 6.44
N ILE A 53 7.98 -3.36 5.36
CA ILE A 53 9.42 -3.18 5.11
C ILE A 53 9.70 -1.68 4.95
N HIS A 54 10.64 -1.17 5.73
CA HIS A 54 11.17 0.19 5.60
C HIS A 54 12.59 0.13 5.04
N PRO A 55 12.76 0.14 3.70
CA PRO A 55 14.07 0.01 3.08
C PRO A 55 14.89 1.30 3.24
N SER A 56 16.20 1.13 3.46
CA SER A 56 17.15 2.22 3.26
C SER A 56 17.15 2.64 1.79
N LYS A 57 17.19 3.96 1.51
CA LYS A 57 17.17 4.52 0.14
C LYS A 57 18.20 3.87 -0.81
N LYS A 58 19.36 3.46 -0.29
CA LYS A 58 20.43 2.81 -1.08
C LYS A 58 20.13 1.36 -1.45
N ASN A 59 19.28 0.67 -0.67
CA ASN A 59 19.04 -0.76 -0.78
C ASN A 59 17.71 -1.09 -1.48
N THR A 60 16.92 -0.10 -1.86
CA THR A 60 15.60 -0.31 -2.49
C THR A 60 15.71 -1.19 -3.75
N LYS A 61 16.68 -0.91 -4.63
CA LYS A 61 16.87 -1.70 -5.85
C LYS A 61 17.21 -3.16 -5.53
N ARG A 62 18.21 -3.40 -4.68
CA ARG A 62 18.60 -4.74 -4.24
C ARG A 62 17.45 -5.49 -3.56
N LEU A 63 16.63 -4.80 -2.75
CA LEU A 63 15.44 -5.40 -2.14
C LEU A 63 14.46 -5.90 -3.21
N ARG A 64 14.20 -5.10 -4.25
CA ARG A 64 13.34 -5.52 -5.36
C ARG A 64 13.89 -6.73 -6.10
N ASP A 65 15.19 -6.74 -6.38
CA ASP A 65 15.86 -7.86 -7.06
C ASP A 65 15.72 -9.16 -6.27
N VAL A 66 15.96 -9.12 -4.95
CA VAL A 66 15.81 -10.29 -4.06
C VAL A 66 14.36 -10.75 -3.98
N LEU A 67 13.40 -9.84 -3.83
CA LEU A 67 11.98 -10.21 -3.78
C LEU A 67 11.51 -10.82 -5.12
N ASN A 68 12.02 -10.33 -6.25
CA ASN A 68 11.70 -10.90 -7.54
C ASN A 68 12.30 -12.31 -7.70
N GLN A 69 13.54 -12.52 -7.25
CA GLN A 69 14.16 -13.84 -7.25
C GLN A 69 13.37 -14.85 -6.40
N LEU A 70 12.88 -14.43 -5.22
CA LEU A 70 12.14 -15.30 -4.31
C LEU A 70 10.70 -15.57 -4.77
N TYR A 71 10.01 -14.57 -5.31
CA TYR A 71 8.56 -14.61 -5.52
C TYR A 71 8.10 -14.44 -6.97
N GLY A 72 9.02 -14.27 -7.93
CA GLY A 72 8.68 -14.07 -9.35
C GLY A 72 7.83 -15.21 -9.94
N HIS A 73 7.99 -16.43 -9.42
CA HIS A 73 7.21 -17.61 -9.83
C HIS A 73 5.70 -17.51 -9.51
N LEU A 74 5.29 -16.62 -8.60
CA LEU A 74 3.88 -16.42 -8.25
C LEU A 74 3.08 -15.83 -9.42
N ASP A 75 3.73 -15.13 -10.34
CA ASP A 75 3.09 -14.52 -11.52
C ASP A 75 2.55 -15.58 -12.49
N SER A 76 3.36 -16.62 -12.76
CA SER A 76 2.95 -17.76 -13.59
C SER A 76 1.86 -18.62 -12.92
N SER A 77 1.85 -18.63 -11.58
CA SER A 77 0.88 -19.38 -10.78
C SER A 77 -0.50 -18.72 -10.82
N ALA A 78 -0.56 -17.39 -10.68
CA ALA A 78 -1.79 -16.61 -10.74
C ALA A 78 -2.48 -16.69 -12.12
N LEU A 79 -1.68 -16.77 -13.20
CA LEU A 79 -2.17 -16.94 -14.57
C LEU A 79 -2.75 -18.33 -14.83
N GLN A 80 -2.24 -19.37 -14.17
CA GLN A 80 -2.76 -20.74 -14.29
C GLN A 80 -4.06 -20.96 -13.50
N SER A 81 -4.19 -20.35 -12.31
CA SER A 81 -5.39 -20.48 -11.47
C SER A 81 -6.60 -19.70 -11.99
N SER A 82 -6.39 -18.66 -12.80
CA SER A 82 -7.47 -17.82 -13.31
C SER A 82 -8.03 -18.27 -14.67
N GLY A 83 -7.42 -19.25 -15.35
CA GLY A 83 -7.82 -19.67 -16.71
C GLY A 83 -7.79 -18.55 -17.75
N ALA A 84 -7.37 -17.35 -17.33
CA ALA A 84 -7.37 -16.12 -18.07
C ALA A 84 -5.92 -15.81 -18.34
N GLN A 85 -5.51 -16.11 -19.57
CA GLN A 85 -4.39 -15.46 -20.21
C GLN A 85 -4.70 -13.95 -20.11
N HIS A 86 -4.15 -13.27 -19.10
CA HIS A 86 -4.18 -11.82 -19.03
C HIS A 86 -3.22 -11.32 -20.12
N ASP A 87 -3.68 -11.42 -21.36
CA ASP A 87 -3.34 -10.44 -22.37
C ASP A 87 -3.56 -9.10 -21.68
N SER A 88 -2.47 -8.36 -21.49
CA SER A 88 -2.53 -7.00 -21.00
C SER A 88 -3.54 -6.27 -21.87
N VAL A 89 -4.77 -6.11 -21.37
CA VAL A 89 -5.80 -5.39 -22.11
C VAL A 89 -5.41 -3.92 -22.03
N ASP A 90 -4.53 -3.51 -22.93
CA ASP A 90 -4.29 -2.11 -23.27
C ASP A 90 -5.60 -1.59 -23.87
N ILE A 91 -6.51 -1.12 -23.01
CA ILE A 91 -7.70 -0.37 -23.43
C ILE A 91 -7.22 1.05 -23.73
N PRO A 92 -7.16 1.47 -25.02
CA PRO A 92 -6.70 2.80 -25.36
C PRO A 92 -7.67 3.84 -24.78
N GLY A 93 -7.19 4.73 -23.92
CA GLY A 93 -7.97 5.83 -23.32
C GLY A 93 -8.29 5.67 -21.82
N LEU A 94 -8.08 4.50 -21.22
CA LEU A 94 -8.12 4.31 -19.77
C LEU A 94 -6.69 4.20 -19.25
N GLY A 95 -6.08 5.36 -18.98
CA GLY A 95 -4.76 5.45 -18.36
C GLY A 95 -4.78 4.97 -16.90
N PHE A 96 -4.97 3.68 -16.67
CA PHE A 96 -4.49 3.04 -15.45
C PHE A 96 -2.97 3.08 -15.51
N GLY A 97 -2.42 4.24 -15.14
CA GLY A 97 -1.01 4.56 -15.28
C GLY A 97 -0.15 3.46 -14.69
N GLN A 98 0.84 3.02 -15.47
CA GLN A 98 2.07 2.29 -15.11
C GLN A 98 2.17 2.03 -13.59
N SER A 99 1.36 1.13 -13.07
CA SER A 99 1.36 0.81 -11.66
C SER A 99 2.51 -0.18 -11.47
N GLU A 100 3.38 0.07 -10.48
CA GLU A 100 4.47 -0.87 -10.16
C GLU A 100 3.86 -2.24 -9.85
N TYR A 101 3.87 -3.13 -10.85
CA TYR A 101 3.41 -4.49 -10.73
C TYR A 101 4.55 -5.38 -10.26
N TYR A 102 4.26 -6.22 -9.28
CA TYR A 102 5.16 -7.24 -8.76
C TYR A 102 4.37 -8.54 -8.58
N ALA A 103 5.05 -9.68 -8.71
CA ALA A 103 4.48 -11.01 -8.49
C ALA A 103 3.93 -11.19 -7.05
N TYR A 104 4.44 -10.41 -6.09
CA TYR A 104 3.91 -10.28 -4.73
C TYR A 104 2.98 -9.06 -4.60
N VAL A 105 1.99 -9.14 -3.71
CA VAL A 105 1.13 -8.00 -3.37
C VAL A 105 1.97 -6.91 -2.71
N TYR A 106 1.89 -5.69 -3.23
CA TYR A 106 2.70 -4.57 -2.77
C TYR A 106 1.87 -3.28 -2.66
N TYR A 107 2.01 -2.62 -1.51
CA TYR A 107 1.48 -1.28 -1.28
C TYR A 107 2.53 -0.37 -0.65
N LYS A 108 2.79 0.76 -1.29
CA LYS A 108 3.59 1.83 -0.68
C LYS A 108 2.78 2.51 0.43
N ILE A 109 3.41 2.65 1.58
CA ILE A 109 2.93 3.46 2.71
C ILE A 109 3.81 4.70 2.75
N ASN A 110 3.21 5.87 2.51
CA ASN A 110 3.88 7.15 2.68
C ASN A 110 3.51 7.71 4.06
N ILE A 111 4.51 7.93 4.91
CA ILE A 111 4.37 8.54 6.24
C ILE A 111 4.96 9.94 6.29
N ASP A 112 5.38 10.49 5.15
CA ASP A 112 5.78 11.88 5.04
C ASP A 112 4.52 12.76 5.07
N MET A 113 4.19 13.23 6.27
CA MET A 113 2.98 14.02 6.55
C MET A 113 3.22 15.53 6.40
N VAL A 114 4.44 15.94 6.04
CA VAL A 114 4.83 17.35 5.94
C VAL A 114 5.59 17.51 4.63
N ASP A 115 4.96 18.16 3.64
CA ASP A 115 5.64 18.51 2.39
C ASP A 115 6.73 19.56 2.69
N THR A 116 7.94 19.09 2.99
CA THR A 116 9.07 19.96 3.30
C THR A 116 9.75 20.34 2.00
N LYS A 117 9.05 21.13 1.18
CA LYS A 117 9.69 21.92 0.13
C LYS A 117 10.34 23.12 0.82
N VAL A 118 11.61 22.99 1.16
CA VAL A 118 12.51 24.15 1.30
C VAL A 118 13.01 24.50 -0.10
#